data_AF-A0AAU1ZT80-F1
#
_entry.id   AF-A0AAU1ZT80-F1
#
_cell.length_a   1.000
_cell.length_b   1.000
_cell.length_c   1.000
_cell.angle_alpha   90.00
_cell.angle_beta   90.00
_cell.angle_gamma   90.00
#
_symmetry.space_group_name_H-M   'P 1'
#
loop_
_entity.id
_entity.type
_entity.pdbx_description
1 polymer ?
#
loop_
_entity_poly.entity_id
_entity_poly.type
_entity_poly.pdbx_seq_one_letter_code
_entity_poly.pdbx_strand_id
1 'polypeptide(L)'
;MPALNVEFSDRELEDLRQIAKERGTSMKALVREAAAADIARHRALQEGAEEFRRFFAAHADEFAAAFPEDEPVAPGQGRVA
;
A
#
# COMPACT_ATOMS: atom_id res chain seq x y z
N MET A 1 -10.54 -13.95 22.56
CA MET A 1 -10.28 -13.25 21.29
C MET A 1 -10.70 -11.80 21.47
N PRO A 2 -9.86 -10.80 21.14
CA PRO A 2 -10.27 -9.40 21.16
C PRO A 2 -11.39 -9.17 20.13
N ALA A 3 -12.34 -8.29 20.46
CA ALA A 3 -13.47 -7.94 19.61
C ALA A 3 -13.36 -6.46 19.21
N LEU A 4 -13.66 -6.17 17.95
CA LEU A 4 -13.80 -4.81 17.42
C LEU A 4 -15.28 -4.61 17.09
N ASN A 5 -15.90 -3.60 17.68
CA ASN A 5 -17.24 -3.17 17.30
C ASN A 5 -17.14 -2.32 16.04
N VAL A 6 -17.93 -2.66 15.03
CA VAL A 6 -17.96 -1.96 13.74
C VAL A 6 -19.40 -1.58 13.48
N GLU A 7 -19.63 -0.30 13.19
CA GLU A 7 -20.95 0.24 12.85
C GLU A 7 -21.10 0.29 11.34
N PHE A 8 -22.30 -0.07 10.87
CA PHE A 8 -22.69 -0.04 9.47
C PHE A 8 -24.06 0.60 9.39
N SER A 9 -24.28 1.40 8.35
CA SER A 9 -25.62 1.82 7.96
C SER A 9 -26.46 0.63 7.49
N ASP A 10 -27.78 0.79 7.49
CA ASP A 10 -28.70 -0.26 7.00
C ASP A 10 -28.41 -0.67 5.56
N ARG A 11 -28.01 0.30 4.72
CA ARG A 11 -27.63 0.05 3.32
C ARG A 11 -26.36 -0.81 3.22
N GLU A 12 -25.33 -0.45 3.98
CA GLU A 12 -24.08 -1.22 4.01
C GLU A 12 -24.29 -2.64 4.56
N LEU A 13 -25.19 -2.80 5.54
CA LEU A 13 -25.55 -4.13 6.04
C LEU A 13 -26.26 -4.97 4.97
N GLU A 14 -27.14 -4.37 4.17
CA GLU A 14 -27.80 -5.08 3.08
C GLU A 14 -26.78 -5.49 2.00
N ASP A 15 -25.90 -4.60 1.59
CA ASP A 15 -24.83 -4.90 0.65
C ASP A 15 -23.93 -6.04 1.17
N LEU A 16 -23.52 -5.99 2.44
CA LEU A 16 -22.73 -7.05 3.07
C LEU A 16 -23.47 -8.39 3.11
N ARG A 17 -24.79 -8.39 3.36
CA ARG A 17 -25.60 -9.61 3.35
C ARG A 17 -25.67 -10.23 1.96
N GLN A 18 -25.89 -9.42 0.93
CA GLN A 18 -25.95 -9.90 -0.45
C GLN A 18 -24.61 -10.53 -0.85
N ILE A 19 -23.50 -9.83 -0.62
CA ILE A 19 -22.16 -10.34 -0.96
C ILE A 19 -21.83 -11.62 -0.18
N ALA A 20 -22.17 -11.67 1.12
CA ALA A 20 -21.94 -12.86 1.94
C ALA A 20 -22.75 -14.06 1.40
N LYS A 21 -24.00 -13.84 1.00
CA LYS A 21 -24.87 -14.86 0.41
C LYS A 21 -24.33 -15.36 -0.93
N GLU A 22 -23.91 -14.47 -1.82
CA GLU A 22 -23.31 -14.81 -3.12
C GLU A 22 -22.04 -15.65 -2.95
N ARG A 23 -21.22 -15.33 -1.95
CA ARG A 23 -19.97 -16.04 -1.64
C ARG A 23 -20.17 -17.29 -0.78
N GLY A 24 -21.39 -17.57 -0.33
CA GLY A 24 -21.70 -18.70 0.56
C GLY A 24 -20.99 -18.61 1.93
N THR A 25 -20.69 -17.41 2.41
CA THR A 25 -19.98 -17.17 3.68
C THR A 25 -20.83 -16.34 4.64
N SER A 26 -20.36 -16.19 5.88
CA SER A 26 -21.00 -15.29 6.85
C SER A 26 -20.50 -13.85 6.68
N MET A 27 -21.33 -12.85 6.99
CA MET A 27 -20.90 -11.45 6.99
C MET A 27 -19.66 -11.20 7.86
N LYS A 28 -19.60 -11.86 9.04
CA LYS A 28 -18.45 -11.76 9.94
C LYS A 28 -17.17 -12.28 9.29
N ALA A 29 -17.25 -13.41 8.58
CA ALA A 29 -16.12 -13.97 7.85
C ALA A 29 -15.71 -13.05 6.69
N LEU A 30 -16.68 -12.53 5.93
CA LEU A 30 -16.45 -11.57 4.85
C LEU A 30 -15.71 -10.32 5.35
N VAL A 31 -16.18 -9.69 6.43
CA VAL A 31 -15.54 -8.49 7.00
C VAL A 31 -14.14 -8.80 7.53
N ARG A 32 -13.97 -9.96 8.19
CA ARG A 32 -12.65 -10.40 8.67
C ARG A 32 -11.66 -10.59 7.51
N GLU A 33 -12.09 -11.25 6.43
CA GLU A 33 -11.26 -11.51 5.27
C GLU A 33 -10.89 -10.21 4.54
N ALA A 34 -11.85 -9.30 4.39
CA ALA A 34 -11.60 -8.00 3.80
C ALA A 34 -10.55 -7.20 4.61
N ALA A 35 -10.69 -7.17 5.94
CA ALA A 35 -9.72 -6.51 6.81
C ALA A 35 -8.34 -7.17 6.75
N ALA A 36 -8.27 -8.51 6.73
CA ALA A 36 -7.02 -9.24 6.62
C ALA A 36 -6.32 -8.99 5.28
N ALA A 37 -7.08 -8.98 4.18
CA ALA A 37 -6.55 -8.66 2.85
C ALA A 37 -6.02 -7.23 2.78
N ASP A 38 -6.70 -6.27 3.42
CA ASP A 38 -6.25 -4.89 3.43
C ASP A 38 -4.93 -4.70 4.19
N ILE A 39 -4.81 -5.31 5.37
CA ILE A 39 -3.56 -5.33 6.14
C ILE A 39 -2.43 -5.98 5.33
N ALA A 40 -2.70 -7.10 4.66
CA ALA A 40 -1.70 -7.79 3.84
C ALA A 40 -1.22 -6.93 2.67
N ARG A 41 -2.14 -6.24 1.97
CA ARG A 41 -1.79 -5.28 0.91
C ARG A 41 -0.97 -4.12 1.44
N HIS A 42 -1.37 -3.53 2.56
CA HIS A 42 -0.63 -2.42 3.17
C HIS A 42 0.81 -2.85 3.51
N ARG A 43 0.97 -4.02 4.12
CA ARG A 43 2.27 -4.58 4.45
C ARG A 43 3.13 -4.86 3.21
N ALA A 44 2.55 -5.50 2.19
CA ALA A 44 3.27 -5.80 0.95
C ALA A 44 3.74 -4.54 0.23
N LEU A 45 2.93 -3.48 0.22
CA LEU A 45 3.30 -2.19 -0.37
C LEU A 45 4.46 -1.53 0.39
N GLN A 46 4.46 -1.59 1.72
CA GLN A 46 5.55 -1.05 2.55
C GLN A 46 6.85 -1.84 2.35
N GLU A 47 6.78 -3.17 2.43
CA GLU A 47 7.94 -4.05 2.21
C GLU A 47 8.50 -3.88 0.80
N GLY A 48 7.65 -3.81 -0.22
CA GLY A 48 8.07 -3.52 -1.59
C GLY A 48 8.76 -2.17 -1.70
N ALA A 49 8.19 -1.12 -1.11
CA ALA A 49 8.81 0.21 -1.13
C ALA A 49 10.16 0.25 -0.42
N GLU A 50 10.34 -0.50 0.67
CA GLU A 50 11.62 -0.64 1.34
C GLU A 50 12.66 -1.37 0.48
N GLU A 51 12.26 -2.46 -0.17
CA GLU A 51 13.16 -3.23 -1.02
C GLU A 51 13.59 -2.43 -2.25
N PHE A 52 12.66 -1.70 -2.89
CA PHE A 52 13.00 -0.74 -3.93
C PHE A 52 14.00 0.31 -3.44
N ARG A 53 13.76 0.94 -2.28
CA ARG A 53 14.70 1.92 -1.72
C ARG A 53 16.09 1.32 -1.47
N ARG A 54 16.17 0.10 -0.94
CA ARG A 54 17.45 -0.59 -0.71
C ARG A 54 18.17 -0.90 -2.01
N PHE A 55 17.45 -1.41 -3.00
CA PHE A 55 17.99 -1.70 -4.32
C PHE A 55 18.56 -0.44 -4.98
N PHE A 56 17.77 0.65 -5.02
CA PHE A 56 18.21 1.92 -5.60
C PHE A 56 19.40 2.54 -4.84
N ALA A 57 19.45 2.43 -3.51
CA ALA A 57 20.58 2.91 -2.73
C ALA A 57 21.85 2.07 -2.96
N ALA A 58 21.73 0.74 -3.10
CA ALA A 58 22.86 -0.15 -3.34
C ALA A 58 23.46 -0.01 -4.74
N HIS A 59 22.63 0.33 -5.73
CA HIS A 59 23.05 0.55 -7.12
C HIS A 59 23.14 2.04 -7.49
N ALA A 60 23.17 2.94 -6.50
CA ALA A 60 23.16 4.39 -6.74
C ALA A 60 24.31 4.84 -7.66
N ASP A 61 25.51 4.27 -7.49
CA ASP A 61 26.68 4.59 -8.31
C ASP A 61 26.52 4.09 -9.75
N GLU A 62 25.86 2.95 -9.96
CA GLU A 62 25.56 2.41 -11.30
C GLU A 62 24.50 3.27 -12.01
N PHE A 63 23.48 3.73 -11.27
CA PHE A 63 22.49 4.68 -11.80
C PHE A 63 23.13 6.04 -12.13
N ALA A 64 24.00 6.56 -11.27
CA ALA A 64 24.71 7.82 -11.52
C ALA A 64 25.62 7.73 -12.76
N ALA A 65 26.27 6.58 -12.97
CA ALA A 65 27.09 6.33 -14.15
C ALA A 65 26.27 6.15 -15.44
N ALA A 66 25.07 5.58 -15.34
CA ALA A 66 24.18 5.34 -16.48
C ALA A 66 23.34 6.56 -16.89
N PHE A 67 23.07 7.46 -15.93
CA PHE A 67 22.33 8.71 -16.14
C PHE A 67 23.15 9.91 -15.63
N PRO A 68 24.30 10.21 -16.25
CA PRO A 68 25.20 11.27 -15.80
C PRO A 68 24.61 12.70 -15.95
N GLU A 69 23.50 12.87 -16.67
CA GLU A 69 22.80 14.16 -16.80
C GLU A 69 21.73 14.40 -15.70
N ASP A 70 21.34 13.35 -14.94
CA ASP A 70 20.31 13.40 -13.88
C ASP A 70 20.92 13.60 -12.47
N GLU A 71 22.22 13.86 -12.39
CA GLU A 71 22.90 14.13 -11.13
C GLU A 71 22.21 15.31 -10.42
N PRO A 72 21.72 15.16 -9.18
CA PRO A 72 20.92 16.19 -8.53
C PRO A 72 21.77 17.45 -8.39
N VAL A 73 21.47 18.47 -9.18
CA VAL A 73 22.07 19.79 -9.08
C VAL A 73 21.95 20.23 -7.63
N ALA A 74 23.08 20.30 -6.92
CA ALA A 74 23.11 20.68 -5.52
C ALA A 74 22.31 21.98 -5.33
N PRO A 75 21.50 22.10 -4.25
CA PRO A 75 20.73 23.31 -3.99
C PRO A 75 21.70 24.45 -3.68
N GLY A 76 22.09 25.18 -4.72
CA GLY A 76 23.11 26.23 -4.61
C GLY A 76 23.63 26.78 -5.93
N GLN A 77 23.42 26.10 -7.06
CA GLN A 77 23.84 26.61 -8.38
C GLN A 77 22.64 26.95 -9.26
N GLY A 78 21.84 27.89 -8.77
CA GLY A 78 20.86 28.63 -9.55
C GLY A 78 21.17 30.12 -9.51
N ARG A 79 22.28 30.54 -10.12
CA ARG A 79 22.47 31.95 -10.48
C ARG A 79 23.05 32.03 -11.89
N VAL A 80 22.50 32.98 -12.63
CA VAL A 80 22.73 33.41 -14.02
C VAL A 80 21.90 32.65 -15.07
N ALA A 81 21.12 33.29 -15.93
CA ALA A 81 21.19 34.67 -16.46
C ALA A 81 19.84 35.40 -16.41
#